data_AF-A0AA95KCZ9-F1
#
_entry.id   AF-A0AA95KCZ9-F1
#
_cell.length_a   1.000
_cell.length_b   1.000
_cell.length_c   1.000
_cell.angle_alpha   90.00
_cell.angle_beta   90.00
_cell.angle_gamma   90.00
#
_symmetry.space_group_name_H-M   'P 1'
#
loop_
_entity.id
_entity.type
_entity.pdbx_description
1 polymer ?
#
loop_
_entity_poly.entity_id
_entity_poly.type
_entity_poly.pdbx_seq_one_letter_code
_entity_poly.pdbx_strand_id
1 'polypeptide(L)' 'MLKKLMCKLNLGHDWHAEHTEDGSRYLRCKRCGKYDDGGDPGGGHATILDMGG' A
#
# COMPACT_ATOMS: atom_id res chain seq x y z
N MET A 1 -2.68 7.43 -20.58
CA MET A 1 -1.24 7.32 -20.20
C MET A 1 -0.94 7.92 -18.82
N LEU A 2 -1.54 9.05 -18.45
CA LEU A 2 -1.29 9.75 -17.17
C LEU A 2 -1.45 8.88 -15.91
N LYS A 3 -2.53 8.08 -15.79
CA LYS A 3 -2.76 7.19 -14.64
C LYS A 3 -1.60 6.21 -14.37
N LYS A 4 -0.96 5.71 -15.43
CA LYS A 4 0.20 4.79 -15.34
C LYS A 4 1.45 5.53 -14.89
N LEU A 5 1.63 6.79 -15.32
CA LEU A 5 2.71 7.67 -14.87
C LEU A 5 2.54 8.06 -13.39
N MET A 6 1.33 8.40 -12.96
CA MET A 6 1.05 8.71 -11.54
C MET A 6 1.42 7.54 -10.62
N CYS A 7 1.06 6.31 -11.00
CA CYS A 7 1.48 5.12 -10.25
C CYS A 7 3.02 4.97 -10.21
N LYS A 8 3.73 5.26 -11.31
CA LYS A 8 5.21 5.23 -11.35
C LYS A 8 5.84 6.27 -10.40
N LEU A 9 5.20 7.42 -10.25
CA LEU A 9 5.60 8.48 -9.33
C LEU A 9 5.08 8.27 -7.89
N ASN A 10 4.48 7.11 -7.61
CA ASN A 10 3.85 6.77 -6.34
C ASN A 10 2.67 7.67 -5.92
N LEU A 11 1.99 8.28 -6.89
CA LEU A 11 0.88 9.19 -6.64
C LEU A 11 -0.49 8.53 -6.86
N GLY A 12 -1.35 8.70 -5.86
CA GLY A 12 -2.78 8.40 -5.92
C GLY A 12 -3.10 6.93 -6.22
N HIS A 13 -2.31 5.99 -5.68
CA HIS A 13 -2.55 4.55 -5.83
C HIS A 13 -3.95 4.17 -5.37
N ASP A 14 -4.52 3.15 -6.02
CA ASP A 14 -5.80 2.56 -5.65
C ASP A 14 -5.51 1.21 -5.01
N TRP A 15 -5.22 1.27 -3.71
CA TRP A 15 -4.80 0.14 -2.89
C TRP A 15 -5.98 -0.75 -2.52
N HIS A 16 -5.80 -2.07 -2.63
CA HIS A 16 -6.71 -3.08 -2.10
C HIS A 16 -5.93 -4.06 -1.23
N ALA A 17 -6.55 -4.51 -0.14
CA ALA A 17 -5.95 -5.52 0.72
C ALA A 17 -6.14 -6.92 0.11
N GLU A 18 -5.05 -7.69 0.10
CA GLU A 18 -5.03 -9.11 -0.22
C GLU A 18 -4.39 -9.88 0.95
N HIS A 19 -4.57 -11.20 0.92
CA HIS A 19 -3.94 -12.10 1.87
C HIS A 19 -3.09 -13.11 1.10
N THR A 20 -1.93 -13.43 1.63
CA THR A 20 -1.12 -14.57 1.19
C THR A 20 -1.72 -15.87 1.73
N GLU A 21 -1.26 -17.01 1.21
CA GLU A 21 -1.80 -18.33 1.58
C GLU A 21 -1.56 -18.69 3.07
N ASP A 22 -0.54 -18.09 3.68
CA ASP A 22 -0.23 -18.18 5.12
C ASP A 22 -1.07 -17.23 6.00
N GLY A 23 -1.94 -16.41 5.37
CA GLY A 23 -2.81 -15.45 6.05
C GLY A 23 -2.21 -14.06 6.25
N SER A 24 -0.98 -13.80 5.82
CA SER A 24 -0.37 -12.46 5.93
C SER A 24 -1.09 -11.44 5.03
N ARG A 25 -1.33 -10.23 5.54
CA ARG A 25 -2.02 -9.17 4.79
C ARG A 25 -1.01 -8.29 4.05
N TYR A 26 -1.30 -8.00 2.79
CA TYR A 26 -0.56 -7.02 1.99
C TYR A 26 -1.52 -6.12 1.22
N LEU A 27 -1.06 -4.93 0.82
CA LEU A 27 -1.78 -4.09 -0.11
C LEU A 27 -1.25 -4.27 -1.50
N ARG A 28 -2.13 -4.27 -2.50
CA ARG A 28 -1.75 -4.26 -3.91
C ARG A 28 -2.51 -3.16 -4.62
N CYS A 29 -1.85 -2.46 -5.55
CA CYS A 29 -2.50 -1.43 -6.35
C CYS A 29 -3.22 -2.07 -7.54
N LYS A 30 -4.53 -1.89 -7.66
CA LYS A 30 -5.34 -2.43 -8.79
C LYS A 30 -4.90 -1.92 -10.16
N ARG A 31 -4.19 -0.79 -10.21
CA ARG A 31 -3.83 -0.12 -11.47
C ARG A 31 -2.44 -0.50 -11.99
N CYS A 32 -1.46 -0.69 -11.12
CA CYS A 32 -0.08 -0.98 -11.51
C CYS A 32 0.48 -2.29 -10.96
N GLY A 33 -0.24 -2.97 -10.07
CA GLY A 33 0.18 -4.24 -9.47
C GLY A 33 1.30 -4.11 -8.43
N LYS A 34 1.75 -2.89 -8.09
CA LYS A 34 2.70 -2.66 -7.00
C LYS A 34 2.09 -3.17 -5.69
N TYR A 35 2.91 -3.80 -4.87
CA TYR A 35 2.52 -4.21 -3.52
C TYR A 35 3.18 -3.32 -2.47
N ASP A 36 2.54 -3.25 -1.31
CA ASP A 36 2.99 -2.59 -0.10
C ASP A 36 2.71 -3.56 1.06
N ASP A 37 3.78 -4.05 1.67
CA ASP A 37 3.77 -5.06 2.72
C ASP A 37 3.57 -4.49 4.13
N GLY A 38 3.26 -3.20 4.26
CA GLY A 38 2.95 -2.58 5.56
C GLY A 38 3.71 -1.29 5.85
N GLY A 39 4.27 -0.64 4.83
CA GLY A 39 4.88 0.68 4.94
C GLY A 39 3.88 1.80 4.64
N ASP A 40 2.79 1.85 5.40
CA ASP A 40 1.78 2.92 5.39
C ASP A 40 0.96 3.10 4.07
N PRO A 41 -0.34 2.74 4.04
CA PRO A 41 -1.22 2.87 2.87
C PRO A 41 -1.50 4.31 2.40
N GLY A 42 -1.01 5.31 3.13
CA GLY A 42 -1.52 6.66 3.12
C GLY A 42 -0.47 7.75 3.03
N GLY A 43 0.78 7.45 2.69
CA GLY A 43 1.80 8.49 2.51
C GLY A 43 1.97 9.41 3.73
N GLY A 44 1.83 8.88 4.94
CA GLY A 44 2.11 9.58 6.18
C GLY A 44 3.16 8.83 6.96
N HIS A 45 4.31 9.44 7.20
CA HIS A 45 5.09 9.10 8.38
C HIS A 45 4.18 9.33 9.61
N ALA A 46 3.52 8.27 10.07
CA ALA A 46 2.90 8.18 11.38
C ALA A 46 3.61 7.06 12.14
N THR A 47 4.83 7.34 12.58
CA THR A 47 5.22 6.93 13.92
C THR A 47 4.06 7.27 14.86
N ILE A 48 3.40 6.27 15.44
CA ILE A 48 2.62 6.26 16.69
C ILE A 48 1.83 4.94 16.69
N LEU A 49 1.93 4.18 17.80
CA LEU A 49 1.49 2.78 18.02
C LEU A 49 2.61 1.74 17.79
N ASP A 50 3.85 2.04 18.16
CA ASP A 50 4.42 1.75 19.49
C ASP A 50 3.67 2.36 20.70
N MET A 51 2.46 1.87 21.04
CA MET A 51 1.81 2.09 22.34
C MET A 51 0.78 0.99 22.66
N GLY A 52 1.18 0.07 23.53
CA GLY A 52 0.34 -0.47 24.60
C GLY A 52 -0.44 -1.76 24.32
N GLY A 53 -0.02 -2.84 24.99
CA GLY A 53 -0.79 -4.08 25.16
C GLY A 53 0.07 -5.28 25.50
#